data_AF-A0A972LBC5-F1
#
_entry.id   AF-A0A972LBC5-F1
#
_cell.length_a   1.000
_cell.length_b   1.000
_cell.length_c   1.000
_cell.angle_alpha   90.00
_cell.angle_beta   90.00
_cell.angle_gamma   90.00
#
_symmetry.space_group_name_H-M   'P 1'
#
loop_
_entity.id
_entity.type
_entity.pdbx_description
1 polymer ?
#
loop_
_entity_poly.entity_id
_entity_poly.type
_entity_poly.pdbx_seq_one_letter_code
_entity_poly.pdbx_strand_id
1 'polypeptide(L)'
;MLISSSPSFTPRQPYPARQESNAAAAEPGAKADVKATQESRAAAPNSGKRPEADSGNPAQPSDQTLTEAEQSVVRELKARDVEVRAHESAHLSAAGSFATGGPSFTYQRGPDGVNYSIGGEVGIDTSPVPGDPQATLEKARTIRAAALAPANPSGQDRAVAADASRMAAQAQAEIIAAAQQEQESIRNSQQQDEARAAKGISVYQQINRNQEPAPTINQMA
;
A
#
# COMPACT_ATOMS: atom_id res chain seq x y z
N MET A 1 -14.73 -50.99 -29.43
CA MET A 1 -13.93 -51.22 -28.20
C MET A 1 -12.46 -51.06 -28.55
N LEU A 2 -11.84 -49.89 -28.28
CA LEU A 2 -10.38 -49.75 -28.13
C LEU A 2 -10.09 -48.49 -27.27
N ILE A 3 -9.90 -48.78 -25.98
CA ILE A 3 -9.09 -48.15 -24.91
C ILE A 3 -8.45 -46.75 -25.10
N SER A 4 -8.82 -45.88 -24.15
CA SER A 4 -8.29 -44.58 -23.77
C SER A 4 -6.88 -44.63 -23.15
N SER A 5 -6.00 -43.73 -23.56
CA SER A 5 -4.68 -43.51 -22.95
C SER A 5 -4.69 -42.19 -22.17
N SER A 6 -4.58 -42.28 -20.84
CA SER A 6 -4.47 -41.14 -19.92
C SER A 6 -3.01 -40.98 -19.47
N PRO A 7 -2.46 -39.76 -19.43
CA PRO A 7 -1.11 -39.54 -18.90
C PRO A 7 -1.09 -39.51 -17.36
N SER A 8 -0.12 -40.22 -16.79
CA SER A 8 0.11 -40.38 -15.35
C SER A 8 0.62 -39.11 -14.68
N PHE A 9 -0.03 -38.70 -13.60
CA PHE A 9 0.36 -37.59 -12.72
C PHE A 9 1.23 -38.12 -11.57
N THR A 10 2.46 -37.61 -11.41
CA THR A 10 3.33 -37.92 -10.27
C THR A 10 3.28 -36.77 -9.25
N PRO A 11 2.93 -37.02 -7.97
CA PRO A 11 2.97 -35.98 -6.96
C PRO A 11 4.40 -35.71 -6.48
N ARG A 12 4.75 -34.42 -6.40
CA ARG A 12 6.04 -33.90 -5.89
C ARG A 12 6.00 -33.90 -4.35
N GLN A 13 7.00 -34.54 -3.73
CA GLN A 13 7.16 -34.64 -2.27
C GLN A 13 7.38 -33.26 -1.60
N PRO A 14 6.86 -33.02 -0.38
CA PRO A 14 7.12 -31.79 0.37
C PRO A 14 8.48 -31.82 1.09
N TYR A 15 9.16 -30.67 1.14
CA TYR A 15 10.37 -30.43 1.94
C TYR A 15 10.02 -30.30 3.44
N PRO A 16 10.91 -30.73 4.37
CA PRO A 16 10.67 -30.60 5.81
C PRO A 16 10.90 -29.18 6.34
N ALA A 17 10.06 -28.79 7.31
CA ALA A 17 10.13 -27.55 8.06
C ALA A 17 11.36 -27.48 8.98
N ARG A 18 12.04 -26.34 8.99
CA ARG A 18 13.17 -26.04 9.86
C ARG A 18 12.65 -25.50 11.20
N GLN A 19 13.04 -26.16 12.30
CA GLN A 19 12.82 -25.72 13.68
C GLN A 19 14.02 -24.86 14.14
N GLU A 20 13.76 -23.64 14.61
CA GLU A 20 14.65 -22.84 15.46
C GLU A 20 13.72 -22.09 16.45
N SER A 21 13.44 -22.66 17.63
CA SER A 21 14.18 -22.56 18.91
C SER A 21 13.93 -21.26 19.68
N ASN A 22 13.28 -21.43 20.84
CA ASN A 22 13.06 -20.49 21.93
C ASN A 22 14.30 -19.69 22.34
N ALA A 23 14.10 -18.41 22.64
CA ALA A 23 14.94 -17.67 23.58
C ALA A 23 14.09 -16.73 24.43
N ALA A 24 14.11 -16.99 25.74
CA ALA A 24 13.58 -16.17 26.81
C ALA A 24 14.65 -15.20 27.33
N ALA A 25 14.24 -13.98 27.71
CA ALA A 25 14.89 -13.11 28.70
C ALA A 25 13.96 -11.88 28.88
N ALA A 26 13.21 -11.74 29.98
CA ALA A 26 13.63 -11.33 31.33
C ALA A 26 14.04 -9.84 31.42
N GLU A 27 13.27 -9.11 32.23
CA GLU A 27 13.45 -7.71 32.66
C GLU A 27 14.76 -7.46 33.44
N PRO A 28 15.10 -6.19 33.78
CA PRO A 28 14.64 -5.65 35.06
C PRO A 28 14.25 -4.16 35.06
N GLY A 29 13.40 -3.79 36.04
CA GLY A 29 12.79 -2.47 36.18
C GLY A 29 13.60 -1.38 36.91
N ALA A 30 12.96 -0.24 37.09
CA ALA A 30 13.33 0.80 38.04
C ALA A 30 12.07 1.57 38.50
N LYS A 31 11.98 1.75 39.83
CA LYS A 31 10.93 2.51 40.54
C LYS A 31 11.45 3.90 40.92
N ALA A 32 10.48 4.75 41.32
CA ALA A 32 10.60 6.03 42.03
C ALA A 32 10.83 7.25 41.08
N ASP A 33 10.20 8.41 41.21
CA ASP A 33 9.69 9.11 42.40
C ASP A 33 8.46 10.01 42.13
N VAL A 34 7.71 10.20 43.20
CA VAL A 34 6.57 11.10 43.40
C VAL A 34 7.01 12.57 43.47
N LYS A 35 6.27 13.46 42.79
CA LYS A 35 6.06 14.83 43.30
C LYS A 35 4.72 15.40 42.87
N ALA A 36 3.78 15.41 43.81
CA ALA A 36 2.57 16.21 43.75
C ALA A 36 2.90 17.68 44.09
N THR A 37 2.33 18.63 43.37
CA THR A 37 1.97 19.95 43.92
C THR A 37 0.68 20.37 43.25
N GLN A 38 -0.34 20.50 44.09
CA GLN A 38 -1.68 20.97 43.77
C GLN A 38 -1.65 22.50 43.63
N GLU A 39 -2.37 23.02 42.64
CA GLU A 39 -2.88 24.38 42.71
C GLU A 39 -4.35 24.39 42.28
N SER A 40 -5.19 24.74 43.25
CA SER A 40 -6.63 24.80 43.22
C SER A 40 -7.12 26.14 42.69
N ARG A 41 -8.18 26.15 41.88
CA ARG A 41 -9.22 27.19 41.96
C ARG A 41 -10.56 26.70 41.38
N ALA A 42 -11.61 27.03 42.14
CA ALA A 42 -12.93 26.44 42.17
C ALA A 42 -13.98 27.16 41.30
N ALA A 43 -15.14 26.48 41.16
CA ALA A 43 -16.54 26.96 40.98
C ALA A 43 -17.19 26.38 39.70
N ALA A 44 -18.43 25.89 39.63
CA ALA A 44 -19.54 25.59 40.55
C ALA A 44 -20.56 24.74 39.72
N PRO A 45 -21.62 24.15 40.31
CA PRO A 45 -22.26 22.93 39.82
C PRO A 45 -23.43 23.19 38.85
N ASN A 46 -23.65 22.31 37.88
CA ASN A 46 -24.93 22.24 37.16
C ASN A 46 -25.45 20.80 37.12
N SER A 47 -26.48 20.56 37.93
CA SER A 47 -27.32 19.36 37.93
C SER A 47 -28.16 19.31 36.66
N GLY A 48 -27.79 18.44 35.73
CA GLY A 48 -28.54 18.16 34.51
C GLY A 48 -28.70 16.66 34.31
N LYS A 49 -29.79 16.12 34.86
CA LYS A 49 -30.54 14.92 34.44
C LYS A 49 -29.88 14.06 33.34
N ARG A 50 -29.33 12.93 33.76
CA ARG A 50 -28.97 11.79 32.92
C ARG A 50 -30.25 10.98 32.64
N PRO A 51 -30.69 10.80 31.38
CA PRO A 51 -31.76 9.86 31.08
C PRO A 51 -31.22 8.43 31.29
N GLU A 52 -31.97 7.68 32.08
CA GLU A 52 -31.81 6.25 32.26
C GLU A 52 -32.14 5.49 30.97
N ALA A 53 -31.40 4.39 30.78
CA ALA A 53 -31.86 3.12 30.24
C ALA A 53 -32.60 3.12 28.89
N ASP A 54 -31.85 2.90 27.81
CA ASP A 54 -32.23 1.86 26.87
C ASP A 54 -31.27 0.67 27.09
N SER A 55 -31.60 -0.15 28.09
CA SER A 55 -31.03 -1.48 28.23
C SER A 55 -31.63 -2.35 27.12
N GLY A 56 -31.09 -2.19 25.92
CA GLY A 56 -31.20 -3.19 24.86
C GLY A 56 -30.56 -4.46 25.37
N ASN A 57 -31.38 -5.35 25.90
CA ASN A 57 -31.01 -6.69 26.35
C ASN A 57 -30.09 -7.33 25.29
N PRO A 58 -28.79 -7.60 25.57
CA PRO A 58 -28.02 -8.46 24.69
C PRO A 58 -28.73 -9.80 24.74
N ALA A 59 -29.40 -10.17 23.63
CA ALA A 59 -30.12 -11.40 23.49
C ALA A 59 -29.24 -12.53 24.05
N GLN A 60 -29.62 -13.04 25.21
CA GLN A 60 -29.04 -14.26 25.78
C GLN A 60 -29.04 -15.31 24.66
N PRO A 61 -27.95 -16.07 24.47
CA PRO A 61 -28.01 -17.22 23.59
C PRO A 61 -29.16 -18.08 24.12
N SER A 62 -30.21 -18.20 23.33
CA SER A 62 -31.35 -19.02 23.68
C SER A 62 -30.80 -20.41 23.93
N ASP A 63 -30.90 -20.87 25.18
CA ASP A 63 -30.55 -22.22 25.64
C ASP A 63 -31.54 -23.27 25.08
N GLN A 64 -32.00 -23.03 23.84
CA GLN A 64 -32.73 -23.96 23.03
C GLN A 64 -31.71 -24.97 22.51
N THR A 65 -31.86 -26.22 22.93
CA THR A 65 -31.14 -27.34 22.36
C THR A 65 -31.37 -27.37 20.85
N LEU A 66 -30.36 -26.96 20.09
CA LEU A 66 -30.36 -26.96 18.64
C LEU A 66 -30.59 -28.38 18.12
N THR A 67 -31.45 -28.51 17.12
CA THR A 67 -31.60 -29.73 16.33
C THR A 67 -30.29 -30.08 15.63
N GLU A 68 -30.08 -31.35 15.25
CA GLU A 68 -28.87 -31.75 14.51
C GLU A 68 -28.70 -30.96 13.19
N ALA A 69 -29.82 -30.63 12.53
CA ALA A 69 -29.80 -29.81 11.33
C ALA A 69 -29.27 -28.39 11.62
N GLU A 70 -29.76 -27.75 12.69
CA GLU A 70 -29.27 -26.43 13.10
C GLU A 70 -27.80 -26.46 13.55
N GLN A 71 -27.38 -27.52 14.23
CA GLN A 71 -25.97 -27.70 14.59
C GLN A 71 -25.09 -27.81 13.34
N SER A 72 -25.55 -28.50 12.29
CA SER A 72 -24.82 -28.55 11.01
C SER A 72 -24.64 -27.17 10.40
N VAL A 73 -25.71 -26.36 10.37
CA VAL A 73 -25.65 -24.97 9.88
C VAL A 73 -24.64 -24.15 10.68
N VAL A 74 -24.64 -24.27 12.02
CA VAL A 74 -23.67 -23.57 12.88
C VAL A 74 -22.24 -24.01 12.58
N ARG A 75 -21.99 -25.31 12.34
CA ARG A 75 -20.65 -25.81 11.97
C ARG A 75 -20.17 -25.23 10.64
N GLU A 76 -21.05 -25.15 9.64
CA GLU A 76 -20.73 -24.55 8.34
C GLU A 76 -20.43 -23.05 8.45
N LEU A 77 -21.25 -22.30 9.19
CA LEU A 77 -21.04 -20.88 9.42
C LEU A 77 -19.74 -20.59 10.17
N LYS A 78 -19.39 -21.42 11.16
CA LYS A 78 -18.11 -21.34 11.87
C LYS A 78 -16.92 -21.58 10.95
N ALA A 79 -16.98 -22.62 10.12
CA ALA A 79 -15.92 -22.91 9.16
C ALA A 79 -15.72 -21.72 8.21
N ARG A 80 -16.82 -21.16 7.69
CA ARG A 80 -16.76 -20.01 6.79
C ARG A 80 -16.25 -18.74 7.45
N ASP A 81 -16.62 -18.47 8.70
CA ASP A 81 -16.11 -17.30 9.44
C ASP A 81 -14.58 -17.35 9.60
N VAL A 82 -14.03 -18.51 9.93
CA VAL A 82 -12.59 -18.70 10.03
C VAL A 82 -11.90 -18.49 8.69
N GLU A 83 -12.45 -19.06 7.62
CA GLU A 83 -11.92 -18.89 6.26
C GLU A 83 -11.94 -17.41 5.81
N VAL A 84 -13.06 -16.72 6.00
CA VAL A 84 -13.23 -15.32 5.63
C VAL A 84 -12.25 -14.45 6.41
N ARG A 85 -12.15 -14.63 7.73
CA ARG A 85 -11.19 -13.85 8.54
C ARG A 85 -9.74 -14.10 8.12
N ALA A 86 -9.39 -15.35 7.82
CA ALA A 86 -8.07 -15.70 7.32
C ALA A 86 -7.80 -15.03 5.95
N HIS A 87 -8.79 -15.07 5.05
CA HIS A 87 -8.73 -14.43 3.73
C HIS A 87 -8.50 -12.92 3.85
N GLU A 88 -9.31 -12.22 4.65
CA GLU A 88 -9.16 -10.78 4.84
C GLU A 88 -7.86 -10.41 5.55
N SER A 89 -7.41 -11.22 6.52
CA SER A 89 -6.15 -10.98 7.21
C SER A 89 -4.94 -11.09 6.27
N ALA A 90 -4.99 -12.01 5.30
CA ALA A 90 -3.96 -12.18 4.29
C ALA A 90 -3.92 -10.97 3.34
N HIS A 91 -5.09 -10.49 2.90
CA HIS A 91 -5.18 -9.25 2.12
C HIS A 91 -4.62 -8.06 2.87
N LEU A 92 -5.03 -7.83 4.12
CA LEU A 92 -4.57 -6.70 4.94
C LEU A 92 -3.06 -6.74 5.15
N SER A 93 -2.52 -7.92 5.50
CA SER A 93 -1.08 -8.09 5.73
C SER A 93 -0.27 -7.79 4.47
N ALA A 94 -0.79 -8.16 3.29
CA ALA A 94 -0.11 -7.92 2.04
C ALA A 94 -0.26 -6.46 1.56
N ALA A 95 -1.39 -5.81 1.87
CA ALA A 95 -1.64 -4.40 1.52
C ALA A 95 -0.77 -3.44 2.35
N GLY A 96 -0.46 -3.79 3.60
CA GLY A 96 0.41 -3.01 4.48
C GLY A 96 -0.10 -1.57 4.65
N SER A 97 0.76 -0.59 4.41
CA SER A 97 0.43 0.84 4.53
C SER A 97 -0.53 1.36 3.46
N PHE A 98 -0.82 0.58 2.42
CA PHE A 98 -1.74 0.99 1.34
C PHE A 98 -3.19 0.59 1.60
N ALA A 99 -3.45 -0.16 2.68
CA ALA A 99 -4.80 -0.39 3.16
C ALA A 99 -5.42 0.94 3.65
N THR A 100 -6.63 1.25 3.21
CA THR A 100 -7.36 2.46 3.65
C THR A 100 -8.03 2.26 5.01
N GLY A 101 -8.11 1.02 5.49
CA GLY A 101 -8.70 0.66 6.77
C GLY A 101 -8.51 -0.82 7.09
N GLY A 102 -9.09 -1.24 8.21
CA GLY A 102 -9.18 -2.65 8.58
C GLY A 102 -10.15 -3.43 7.69
N PRO A 103 -10.21 -4.76 7.84
CA PRO A 103 -11.12 -5.59 7.09
C PRO A 103 -12.57 -5.28 7.47
N SER A 104 -13.42 -5.17 6.46
CA SER A 104 -14.88 -5.10 6.62
C SER A 104 -15.46 -6.49 6.45
N PHE A 105 -16.51 -6.81 7.21
CA PHE A 105 -17.14 -8.13 7.17
C PHE A 105 -18.64 -8.02 6.96
N THR A 106 -19.17 -8.96 6.18
CA THR A 106 -20.61 -9.20 6.05
C THR A 106 -20.97 -10.41 6.90
N TYR A 107 -21.99 -10.24 7.74
CA TYR A 107 -22.38 -11.24 8.72
C TYR A 107 -23.69 -11.95 8.39
N GLN A 108 -23.77 -13.21 8.80
CA GLN A 108 -25.01 -13.98 8.85
C GLN A 108 -25.25 -14.45 10.29
N ARG A 109 -26.48 -14.26 10.77
CA ARG A 109 -26.87 -14.76 12.10
C ARG A 109 -27.22 -16.25 12.02
N GLY A 110 -26.58 -17.07 12.86
CA GLY A 110 -26.86 -18.49 13.00
C GLY A 110 -28.09 -18.77 13.87
N PRO A 111 -28.59 -20.02 13.85
CA PRO A 111 -29.71 -20.46 14.70
C PRO A 111 -29.36 -20.47 16.20
N ASP A 112 -28.06 -20.44 16.52
CA ASP A 112 -27.52 -20.22 17.87
C ASP A 112 -27.56 -18.73 18.31
N GLY A 113 -28.03 -17.84 17.44
CA GLY A 113 -28.13 -16.40 17.69
C GLY A 113 -26.82 -15.63 17.51
N VAL A 114 -25.72 -16.29 17.12
CA VAL A 114 -24.39 -15.69 16.92
C VAL A 114 -24.22 -15.19 15.49
N ASN A 115 -23.47 -14.10 15.28
CA ASN A 115 -23.15 -13.58 13.96
C ASN A 115 -21.81 -14.17 13.45
N TYR A 116 -21.83 -14.73 12.24
CA TYR A 116 -20.67 -15.33 11.58
C TYR A 116 -20.34 -14.57 10.29
N SER A 117 -19.05 -14.34 10.01
CA SER A 117 -18.60 -13.66 8.80
C SER A 117 -18.72 -14.58 7.59
N ILE A 118 -19.50 -14.19 6.59
CA ILE A 118 -19.72 -14.97 5.37
C ILE A 118 -19.05 -14.38 4.14
N GLY A 119 -18.53 -13.15 4.27
CA GLY A 119 -17.70 -12.44 3.31
C GLY A 119 -17.01 -11.25 3.99
N GLY A 120 -16.04 -10.67 3.30
CA GLY A 120 -15.35 -9.48 3.74
C GLY A 120 -14.63 -8.81 2.59
N GLU A 121 -14.04 -7.65 2.90
CA GLU A 121 -13.15 -6.93 1.99
C GLU A 121 -12.16 -6.07 2.75
N VAL A 122 -10.99 -5.83 2.15
CA VAL A 122 -10.01 -4.85 2.60
C VAL A 122 -9.98 -3.69 1.60
N GLY A 123 -10.26 -2.48 2.09
CA GLY A 123 -10.12 -1.27 1.28
C GLY A 123 -8.65 -1.01 0.97
N ILE A 124 -8.32 -0.81 -0.31
CA ILE A 124 -6.96 -0.51 -0.76
C ILE A 124 -6.97 0.78 -1.60
N ASP A 125 -6.03 1.68 -1.33
CA ASP A 125 -5.93 2.95 -2.05
C ASP A 125 -5.29 2.77 -3.43
N THR A 126 -6.14 2.73 -4.47
CA THR A 126 -5.73 2.65 -5.88
C THR A 126 -5.51 4.03 -6.52
N SER A 127 -5.15 5.04 -5.74
CA SER A 127 -4.77 6.37 -6.27
C SER A 127 -3.27 6.47 -6.53
N PRO A 128 -2.84 7.20 -7.60
CA PRO A 128 -1.43 7.51 -7.81
C PRO A 128 -0.80 8.30 -6.66
N VAL A 129 0.53 8.24 -6.54
CA VAL A 129 1.30 9.13 -5.67
C VAL A 129 1.54 10.46 -6.41
N PRO A 130 1.03 11.59 -5.91
CA PRO A 130 1.12 12.87 -6.63
C PRO A 130 2.57 13.28 -6.90
N GLY A 131 2.89 13.57 -8.17
CA GLY A 131 4.20 14.08 -8.57
C GLY A 131 5.33 13.05 -8.54
N ASP A 132 5.05 11.78 -8.20
CA ASP A 132 6.06 10.73 -8.17
C ASP A 132 5.58 9.46 -8.92
N PRO A 133 5.87 9.39 -10.23
CA PRO A 133 5.57 8.21 -11.03
C PRO A 133 6.31 6.95 -10.56
N GLN A 134 7.50 7.07 -9.98
CA GLN A 134 8.27 5.91 -9.48
C GLN A 134 7.60 5.33 -8.24
N ALA A 135 7.27 6.17 -7.27
CA ALA A 135 6.51 5.75 -6.09
C ALA A 135 5.13 5.20 -6.47
N THR A 136 4.48 5.78 -7.48
CA THR A 136 3.22 5.25 -8.03
C THR A 136 3.38 3.84 -8.58
N LEU A 137 4.44 3.57 -9.35
CA LEU A 137 4.70 2.24 -9.91
C LEU A 137 4.93 1.20 -8.80
N GLU A 138 5.71 1.53 -7.77
CA GLU A 138 5.96 0.62 -6.65
C GLU A 138 4.71 0.40 -5.79
N LYS A 139 3.92 1.46 -5.54
CA LYS A 139 2.62 1.37 -4.88
C LYS A 139 1.69 0.43 -5.67
N ALA A 140 1.57 0.63 -6.98
CA ALA A 140 0.74 -0.18 -7.86
C ALA A 140 1.15 -1.66 -7.85
N ARG A 141 2.47 -1.96 -7.87
CA ARG A 141 2.98 -3.33 -7.76
C ARG A 141 2.58 -3.98 -6.45
N THR A 142 2.73 -3.25 -5.35
CA THR A 142 2.39 -3.74 -4.01
C THR A 142 0.89 -4.02 -3.89
N ILE A 143 0.05 -3.09 -4.35
CA ILE A 143 -1.41 -3.26 -4.34
C ILE A 143 -1.81 -4.48 -5.17
N ARG A 144 -1.25 -4.64 -6.37
CA ARG A 144 -1.54 -5.79 -7.23
C ARG A 144 -1.15 -7.11 -6.54
N ALA A 145 0.00 -7.15 -5.88
CA ALA A 145 0.44 -8.32 -5.15
C ALA A 145 -0.49 -8.62 -3.96
N ALA A 146 -0.91 -7.60 -3.23
CA ALA A 146 -1.83 -7.73 -2.10
C ALA A 146 -3.21 -8.25 -2.49
N ALA A 147 -3.76 -7.71 -3.58
CA ALA A 147 -5.04 -8.13 -4.13
C ALA A 147 -5.01 -9.56 -4.70
N LEU A 148 -3.83 -10.08 -5.02
CA LEU A 148 -3.65 -11.45 -5.51
C LEU A 148 -3.03 -12.39 -4.46
N ALA A 149 -2.91 -11.95 -3.20
CA ALA A 149 -2.15 -12.67 -2.18
C ALA A 149 -2.82 -13.99 -1.74
N PRO A 150 -4.14 -14.07 -1.50
CA PRO A 150 -4.78 -15.35 -1.20
C PRO A 150 -4.81 -16.27 -2.42
N ALA A 151 -4.79 -17.59 -2.17
CA ALA A 151 -4.80 -18.59 -3.23
C ALA A 151 -6.04 -18.51 -4.15
N ASN A 152 -7.17 -18.04 -3.62
CA ASN A 152 -8.43 -17.89 -4.34
C ASN A 152 -8.95 -16.45 -4.18
N PRO A 153 -8.41 -15.47 -4.92
CA PRO A 153 -8.88 -14.09 -4.83
C PRO A 153 -10.34 -13.98 -5.30
N SER A 154 -11.12 -13.12 -4.65
CA SER A 154 -12.50 -12.85 -5.01
C SER A 154 -12.61 -12.04 -6.31
N GLY A 155 -13.84 -11.81 -6.78
CA GLY A 155 -14.08 -10.92 -7.93
C GLY A 155 -13.61 -9.48 -7.66
N GLN A 156 -13.83 -8.99 -6.44
CA GLN A 156 -13.44 -7.66 -6.00
C GLN A 156 -11.91 -7.52 -5.99
N ASP A 157 -11.20 -8.51 -5.43
CA ASP A 157 -9.74 -8.47 -5.35
C ASP A 157 -9.11 -8.45 -6.75
N ARG A 158 -9.65 -9.23 -7.68
CA ARG A 158 -9.21 -9.19 -9.08
C ARG A 158 -9.46 -7.84 -9.75
N ALA A 159 -10.55 -7.15 -9.42
CA ALA A 159 -10.81 -5.81 -9.91
C ALA A 159 -9.75 -4.81 -9.39
N VAL A 160 -9.43 -4.85 -8.09
CA VAL A 160 -8.36 -4.03 -7.49
C VAL A 160 -7.00 -4.33 -8.14
N ALA A 161 -6.68 -5.60 -8.41
CA ALA A 161 -5.46 -5.98 -9.11
C ALA A 161 -5.40 -5.44 -10.55
N ALA A 162 -6.54 -5.41 -11.24
CA ALA A 162 -6.64 -4.82 -12.58
C ALA A 162 -6.45 -3.30 -12.54
N ASP A 163 -7.05 -2.62 -11.57
CA ASP A 163 -6.92 -1.18 -11.37
C ASP A 163 -5.47 -0.79 -11.06
N ALA A 164 -4.81 -1.54 -10.18
CA ALA A 164 -3.39 -1.38 -9.90
C ALA A 164 -2.51 -1.65 -11.13
N SER A 165 -2.89 -2.61 -11.98
CA SER A 165 -2.18 -2.85 -13.24
C SER A 165 -2.29 -1.66 -14.21
N ARG A 166 -3.47 -1.02 -14.28
CA ARG A 166 -3.65 0.22 -15.07
C ARG A 166 -2.82 1.37 -14.51
N MET A 167 -2.80 1.52 -13.19
CA MET A 167 -1.97 2.53 -12.52
C MET A 167 -0.48 2.33 -12.80
N ALA A 168 0.02 1.09 -12.73
CA ALA A 168 1.40 0.77 -13.05
C ALA A 168 1.76 1.12 -14.50
N ALA A 169 0.86 0.81 -15.45
CA ALA A 169 1.07 1.13 -16.86
C ALA A 169 1.12 2.64 -17.11
N GLN A 170 0.22 3.41 -16.46
CA GLN A 170 0.23 4.87 -16.55
C GLN A 170 1.52 5.45 -15.97
N ALA A 171 1.93 5.01 -14.77
CA ALA A 171 3.16 5.45 -14.13
C ALA A 171 4.40 5.17 -15.00
N GLN A 172 4.46 4.00 -15.64
CA GLN A 172 5.55 3.69 -16.59
C GLN A 172 5.58 4.65 -17.78
N ALA A 173 4.42 4.99 -18.35
CA ALA A 173 4.35 5.96 -19.43
C ALA A 173 4.84 7.35 -18.98
N GLU A 174 4.46 7.79 -17.78
CA GLU A 174 4.91 9.06 -17.19
C GLU A 174 6.42 9.08 -16.95
N ILE A 175 7.01 7.98 -16.45
CA ILE A 175 8.46 7.84 -16.27
C ILE A 175 9.20 8.02 -17.60
N ILE A 176 8.71 7.37 -18.67
CA ILE A 176 9.31 7.44 -19.99
C ILE A 176 9.20 8.88 -20.55
N ALA A 177 8.03 9.50 -20.41
CA ALA A 177 7.81 10.86 -20.87
C ALA A 177 8.71 11.87 -20.14
N ALA A 178 8.85 11.74 -18.82
CA ALA A 178 9.73 12.59 -18.01
C ALA A 178 11.20 12.44 -18.44
N ALA A 179 11.67 11.20 -18.66
CA ALA A 179 13.03 10.95 -19.13
C ALA A 179 13.30 11.55 -20.52
N GLN A 180 12.31 11.53 -21.42
CA GLN A 180 12.41 12.16 -22.74
C GLN A 180 12.49 13.69 -22.64
N GLN A 181 11.63 14.29 -21.81
CA GLN A 181 11.64 15.74 -21.57
C GLN A 181 12.96 16.21 -20.96
N GLU A 182 13.51 15.45 -20.01
CA GLU A 182 14.81 15.74 -19.40
C GLU A 182 15.92 15.71 -20.46
N GLN A 183 15.98 14.67 -21.30
CA GLN A 183 16.97 14.59 -22.38
C GLN A 183 16.84 15.74 -23.39
N GLU A 184 15.62 16.12 -23.75
CA GLU A 184 15.38 17.26 -24.64
C GLU A 184 15.82 18.58 -24.01
N SER A 185 15.54 18.79 -22.72
CA SER A 185 15.98 19.97 -21.98
C SER A 185 17.51 20.08 -21.93
N ILE A 186 18.21 18.96 -21.70
CA ILE A 186 19.67 18.89 -21.69
C ILE A 186 20.22 19.21 -23.09
N ARG A 187 19.67 18.61 -24.16
CA ARG A 187 20.10 18.90 -25.54
C ARG A 187 19.89 20.38 -25.89
N ASN A 188 18.75 20.96 -25.53
CA ASN A 188 18.45 22.36 -25.79
C ASN A 188 19.40 23.29 -25.03
N SER A 189 19.74 22.96 -23.78
CA SER A 189 20.73 23.74 -23.01
C SER A 189 22.13 23.70 -23.66
N GLN A 190 22.58 22.52 -24.10
CA GLN A 190 23.87 22.35 -24.78
C GLN A 190 23.93 23.14 -26.09
N GLN A 191 22.89 23.07 -26.91
CA GLN A 191 22.80 23.84 -28.16
C GLN A 191 22.82 25.36 -27.90
N GLN A 192 22.18 25.84 -26.84
CA GLN A 192 22.21 27.25 -26.47
C GLN A 192 23.60 27.70 -26.00
N ASP A 193 24.29 26.88 -25.22
CA ASP A 193 25.63 27.17 -24.73
C ASP A 193 26.66 27.16 -25.88
N GLU A 194 26.57 26.19 -26.79
CA GLU A 194 27.37 26.15 -28.02
C GLU A 194 27.12 27.38 -28.91
N ALA A 195 25.86 27.77 -29.10
CA ALA A 195 25.51 28.94 -29.88
C ALA A 195 26.02 30.26 -29.24
N ARG A 196 26.00 30.35 -27.91
CA ARG A 196 26.57 31.49 -27.16
C ARG A 196 28.09 31.53 -27.28
N ALA A 197 28.76 30.39 -27.14
CA ALA A 197 30.20 30.27 -27.30
C ALA A 197 30.65 30.64 -28.73
N ALA A 198 29.96 30.12 -29.76
CA ALA A 198 30.23 30.42 -31.15
C ALA A 198 30.06 31.93 -31.47
N LYS A 199 29.01 32.57 -30.91
CA LYS A 199 28.83 34.03 -31.03
C LYS A 199 29.98 34.79 -30.35
N GLY A 200 30.40 34.36 -29.16
CA GLY A 200 31.54 34.96 -28.46
C GLY A 200 32.84 34.89 -29.28
N ILE A 201 33.15 33.71 -29.85
CA ILE A 201 34.34 33.50 -30.69
C ILE A 201 34.28 34.39 -31.94
N SER A 202 33.12 34.49 -32.59
CA SER A 202 32.93 35.37 -33.76
C SER A 202 33.22 36.84 -33.42
N VAL A 203 32.73 37.32 -32.27
CA VAL A 203 32.98 38.70 -31.80
C VAL A 203 34.47 38.95 -31.55
N TYR A 204 35.18 38.03 -30.88
CA TYR A 204 36.62 38.15 -30.65
C TYR A 204 37.43 38.20 -31.95
N GLN A 205 37.07 37.37 -32.94
CA GLN A 205 37.74 37.37 -34.25
C GLN A 205 37.52 38.69 -35.00
N GLN A 206 36.33 39.28 -34.89
CA GLN A 206 36.00 40.54 -35.55
C GLN A 206 36.71 41.74 -34.91
N ILE A 207 36.86 41.75 -33.57
CA ILE A 207 37.61 42.80 -32.86
C ILE A 207 39.09 42.76 -33.24
N ASN A 208 39.70 41.58 -33.25
CA ASN A 208 41.13 41.45 -33.59
C ASN A 208 41.43 41.79 -35.06
N ARG A 209 40.48 41.56 -35.97
CA ARG A 209 40.63 41.95 -37.39
C ARG A 209 40.67 43.47 -37.58
N ASN A 210 40.02 44.24 -36.72
CA ASN A 210 39.92 45.69 -36.82
C ASN A 210 41.03 46.43 -36.06
N GLN A 211 41.99 45.72 -35.44
CA GLN A 211 43.20 46.32 -34.91
C GLN A 211 44.20 46.46 -36.07
N GLU A 212 44.25 47.65 -36.69
CA GLU A 212 45.28 47.95 -37.68
C GLU A 212 46.68 47.74 -37.08
N PRO A 213 47.63 47.12 -37.80
CA PRO A 213 48.99 47.03 -37.32
C PRO A 213 49.54 48.44 -37.12
N ALA A 214 50.14 48.71 -35.95
CA ALA A 214 50.71 50.00 -35.60
C ALA A 214 51.62 50.50 -36.75
N PRO A 215 51.52 51.78 -37.16
CA PRO A 215 52.25 52.29 -38.30
C PRO A 215 53.76 52.12 -38.06
N THR A 216 54.41 51.34 -38.92
CA THR A 216 55.86 51.17 -38.90
C THR A 216 56.50 52.52 -39.21
N ILE A 217 57.05 53.18 -38.19
CA ILE A 217 57.83 54.41 -38.35
C ILE A 217 59.12 54.03 -39.08
N ASN A 218 59.12 54.20 -40.41
CA ASN A 218 60.32 54.08 -41.22
C ASN A 218 61.18 55.33 -40.98
N GLN A 219 62.27 55.19 -40.24
CA GLN A 219 63.25 56.26 -40.02
C GLN A 219 64.04 56.52 -41.31
N MET A 220 64.11 57.80 -41.66
CA MET A 220 64.78 58.37 -42.83
C MET A 220 66.29 58.10 -42.83
N ALA A 221 66.83 57.90 -44.04
CA ALA A 221 68.24 58.14 -44.36
C ALA A 221 68.32 59.36 -45.30
#